data_AF-A0A7K2ARQ3-F1
#
_entry.id   AF-A0A7K2ARQ3-F1
#
_cell.length_a   1.000
_cell.length_b   1.000
_cell.length_c   1.000
_cell.angle_alpha   90.00
_cell.angle_beta   90.00
_cell.angle_gamma   90.00
#
_symmetry.space_group_name_H-M   'P 1'
#
loop_
_entity.id
_entity.type
_entity.pdbx_description
1 polymer ?
#
loop_
_entity_poly.entity_id
_entity_poly.type
_entity_poly.pdbx_seq_one_letter_code
_entity_poly.pdbx_strand_id
1 'polypeptide(L)'
;GHTWELGPRKAKEMLFTAHRISAAEAEAAGMVNRVVPLDELHTATMELAHEIAQMHPFALAQSKRAVNRTMDIQGFYSALQAVFDIHQTGHGNALSVGGYPILTGLTEMKKSQE
;
A
#
# COMPACT_ATOMS: atom_id res chain seq x y z
N GLY A 1 -1.20 -1.63 5.96
CA GLY A 1 -0.34 -0.99 4.94
C GLY A 1 -0.36 0.51 5.05
N HIS A 2 -1.48 1.16 4.75
CA HIS A 2 -1.58 2.60 4.52
C HIS A 2 -1.00 3.51 5.62
N THR A 3 -1.09 3.14 6.90
CA THR A 3 -0.51 3.95 7.98
C THR A 3 1.01 4.12 7.87
N TRP A 4 1.72 3.09 7.41
CA TRP A 4 3.18 3.12 7.25
C TRP A 4 3.62 3.94 6.04
N GLU A 5 2.80 3.98 5.01
CA GLU A 5 3.10 4.66 3.73
C GLU A 5 2.64 6.12 3.70
N LEU A 6 1.50 6.44 4.34
CA LEU A 6 0.83 7.75 4.25
C LEU A 6 0.81 8.51 5.58
N GLY A 7 1.21 7.86 6.67
CA GLY A 7 0.97 8.33 8.03
C GLY A 7 -0.51 8.21 8.46
N PRO A 8 -0.80 8.31 9.77
CA PRO A 8 -2.10 7.96 10.33
C PRO A 8 -3.23 8.92 9.94
N ARG A 9 -2.93 10.19 9.63
CA ARG A 9 -3.96 11.20 9.29
C ARG A 9 -4.49 10.96 7.87
N LYS A 10 -3.59 10.90 6.89
CA LYS A 10 -3.94 10.71 5.48
C LYS A 10 -4.48 9.30 5.20
N ALA A 11 -3.95 8.28 5.89
CA ALA A 11 -4.52 6.93 5.81
C ALA A 11 -6.00 6.89 6.24
N LYS A 12 -6.37 7.58 7.32
CA LYS A 12 -7.77 7.66 7.77
C LYS A 12 -8.63 8.45 6.80
N GLU A 13 -8.16 9.61 6.35
CA GLU A 13 -8.86 10.44 5.36
C GLU A 13 -9.21 9.63 4.10
N MET A 14 -8.21 8.94 3.52
CA MET A 14 -8.40 8.07 2.36
C MET A 14 -9.40 6.94 2.64
N LEU A 15 -9.25 6.22 3.76
CA LEU A 15 -10.12 5.07 4.08
C LEU A 15 -11.56 5.47 4.41
N PHE A 16 -11.78 6.64 5.00
CA PHE A 16 -13.12 7.11 5.38
C PHE A 16 -13.89 7.73 4.21
N THR A 17 -13.18 8.34 3.28
CA THR A 17 -13.80 9.06 2.15
C THR A 17 -13.77 8.27 0.84
N ALA A 18 -13.00 7.18 0.78
CA ALA A 18 -12.63 6.49 -0.45
C ALA A 18 -11.99 7.42 -1.51
N HIS A 19 -11.40 8.54 -1.07
CA HIS A 19 -10.73 9.48 -1.96
C HIS A 19 -9.53 8.81 -2.64
N ARG A 20 -9.36 9.08 -3.94
CA ARG A 20 -8.22 8.59 -4.71
C ARG A 20 -7.02 9.50 -4.49
N ILE A 21 -5.90 8.94 -4.08
CA ILE A 21 -4.64 9.68 -3.99
C ILE A 21 -4.02 9.83 -5.38
N SER A 22 -3.57 11.04 -5.72
CA SER A 22 -2.78 11.31 -6.92
C SER A 22 -1.33 10.82 -6.77
N ALA A 23 -0.63 10.68 -7.89
CA ALA A 23 0.79 10.28 -7.87
C ALA A 23 1.66 11.28 -7.07
N ALA A 24 1.39 12.57 -7.22
CA ALA A 24 2.10 13.64 -6.51
C ALA A 24 1.85 13.60 -4.99
N GLU A 25 0.62 13.31 -4.55
CA GLU A 25 0.33 13.18 -3.12
C GLU A 25 0.99 11.95 -2.50
N ALA A 26 1.06 10.85 -3.23
CA ALA A 26 1.75 9.63 -2.81
C ALA A 26 3.27 9.84 -2.73
N GLU A 27 3.85 10.59 -3.68
CA GLU A 27 5.26 10.98 -3.67
C GLU A 27 5.58 11.90 -2.48
N ALA A 28 4.76 12.92 -2.25
CA ALA A 28 4.90 13.82 -1.11
C ALA A 28 4.75 13.11 0.25
N ALA A 29 4.04 11.98 0.29
CA ALA A 29 3.93 11.14 1.48
C ALA A 29 5.11 10.17 1.68
N GLY A 30 5.95 9.97 0.66
CA GLY A 30 7.05 9.00 0.65
C GLY A 30 6.64 7.58 0.23
N MET A 31 5.37 7.36 -0.10
CA MET A 31 4.87 6.08 -0.63
C MET A 31 5.38 5.78 -2.05
N VAL A 32 5.64 6.84 -2.83
CA VAL A 32 6.20 6.78 -4.19
C VAL A 32 7.55 7.51 -4.20
N ASN A 33 8.57 6.93 -4.81
CA ASN A 33 9.91 7.53 -4.86
C ASN A 33 10.06 8.61 -5.95
N ARG A 34 9.38 8.45 -7.09
CA ARG A 34 9.44 9.35 -8.24
C ARG A 34 8.16 9.29 -9.06
N VAL A 35 7.64 10.43 -9.49
CA VAL A 35 6.57 10.53 -10.50
C VAL A 35 7.15 10.88 -11.86
N VAL A 36 6.72 10.17 -12.91
CA VAL A 36 7.14 10.37 -14.30
C VAL A 36 5.94 10.30 -15.25
N PRO A 37 6.02 10.83 -16.49
CA PRO A 37 5.05 10.58 -17.54
C PRO A 37 4.81 9.08 -17.77
N LEU A 38 3.59 8.70 -18.15
CA LEU A 38 3.19 7.30 -18.27
C LEU A 38 4.01 6.55 -19.33
N ASP A 39 4.31 7.20 -20.44
CA ASP A 39 5.13 6.68 -21.55
C ASP A 39 6.62 6.53 -21.19
N GLU A 40 7.08 7.21 -20.14
CA GLU A 40 8.46 7.11 -19.63
C GLU A 40 8.62 6.10 -18.48
N LEU A 41 7.52 5.59 -17.91
CA LEU A 41 7.53 4.75 -16.71
C LEU A 41 8.51 3.56 -16.81
N HIS A 42 8.48 2.84 -17.92
CA HIS A 42 9.34 1.68 -18.12
C HIS A 42 10.82 2.08 -18.18
N THR A 43 11.13 3.11 -18.95
CA THR A 43 12.51 3.61 -19.10
C THR A 43 13.07 4.07 -17.76
N ALA A 44 12.36 4.95 -17.04
CA ALA A 44 12.81 5.45 -15.74
C ALA A 44 12.97 4.34 -14.69
N THR A 45 12.08 3.33 -14.70
CA THR A 45 12.20 2.17 -13.81
C THR A 45 13.45 1.36 -14.11
N MET A 46 13.71 1.08 -15.39
CA MET A 46 14.87 0.30 -15.80
C MET A 46 16.17 1.05 -15.55
N GLU A 47 16.22 2.36 -15.75
CA GLU A 47 17.40 3.18 -15.41
C GLU A 47 17.77 3.04 -13.94
N LEU A 48 16.81 3.19 -13.03
CA LEU A 48 17.03 3.00 -11.59
C LEU A 48 17.48 1.57 -11.26
N ALA A 49 16.86 0.57 -11.89
CA ALA A 49 17.26 -0.82 -11.69
C ALA A 49 18.71 -1.09 -12.14
N HIS A 50 19.12 -0.54 -13.28
CA HIS A 50 20.50 -0.66 -13.77
C HIS A 50 21.50 0.05 -12.85
N GLU A 51 21.15 1.22 -12.32
CA GLU A 51 21.95 1.95 -11.33
C GLU A 51 22.16 1.10 -10.07
N ILE A 52 21.08 0.56 -9.50
CA ILE A 52 21.15 -0.32 -8.32
C ILE A 52 21.99 -1.57 -8.61
N ALA A 53 21.85 -2.16 -9.80
CA ALA A 53 22.56 -3.37 -10.18
C ALA A 53 24.09 -3.19 -10.28
N GLN A 54 24.61 -1.96 -10.34
CA GLN A 54 26.05 -1.70 -10.28
C GLN A 54 26.63 -1.85 -8.85
N MET A 55 25.78 -1.93 -7.82
CA MET A 55 26.22 -1.98 -6.43
C MET A 55 26.53 -3.41 -5.97
N HIS A 56 27.41 -3.54 -4.96
CA HIS A 56 27.78 -4.85 -4.44
C HIS A 56 26.55 -5.59 -3.86
N PRO A 57 26.24 -6.84 -4.29
CA PRO A 57 24.99 -7.51 -3.92
C PRO A 57 24.80 -7.70 -2.42
N PHE A 58 25.86 -8.04 -1.70
CA PHE A 58 25.79 -8.19 -0.24
C PHE A 58 25.56 -6.86 0.45
N ALA A 59 26.12 -5.76 -0.06
CA ALA A 59 25.92 -4.44 0.56
C ALA A 59 24.46 -4.00 0.39
N LEU A 60 23.87 -4.20 -0.80
CA LEU A 60 22.44 -3.98 -1.04
C LEU A 60 21.57 -4.81 -0.11
N ALA A 61 21.86 -6.10 0.04
CA ALA A 61 21.11 -7.00 0.91
C ALA A 61 21.15 -6.54 2.38
N GLN A 62 22.31 -6.11 2.87
CA GLN A 62 22.48 -5.63 4.23
C GLN A 62 21.78 -4.27 4.45
N SER A 63 21.86 -3.35 3.49
CA SER A 63 21.12 -2.08 3.54
C SER A 63 19.60 -2.30 3.58
N LYS A 64 19.07 -3.17 2.71
CA LYS A 64 17.66 -3.56 2.73
C LYS A 64 17.27 -4.21 4.05
N ARG A 65 18.11 -5.11 4.57
CA ARG A 65 17.88 -5.76 5.87
C ARG A 65 17.87 -4.74 7.01
N ALA A 66 18.74 -3.74 7.01
CA ALA A 66 18.81 -2.72 8.05
C ALA A 66 17.51 -1.88 8.12
N VAL A 67 17.01 -1.43 6.98
CA VAL A 67 15.74 -0.69 6.89
C VAL A 67 14.56 -1.57 7.31
N ASN A 68 14.43 -2.76 6.71
CA ASN A 68 13.32 -3.67 7.03
C ASN A 68 13.33 -4.08 8.51
N ARG A 69 14.51 -4.35 9.08
CA ARG A 69 14.62 -4.72 10.49
C ARG A 69 14.25 -3.57 11.40
N THR A 70 14.59 -2.33 11.04
CA THR A 70 14.13 -1.14 11.77
C THR A 70 12.61 -1.06 11.77
N MET A 71 11.95 -1.28 10.62
CA MET A 71 10.49 -1.29 10.52
C MET A 71 9.86 -2.40 11.36
N ASP A 72 10.41 -3.62 11.33
CA ASP A 72 9.93 -4.72 12.17
C ASP A 72 10.05 -4.39 13.65
N ILE A 73 11.17 -3.80 14.08
CA ILE A 73 11.39 -3.35 15.46
C ILE A 73 10.40 -2.25 15.85
N GLN A 74 10.09 -1.33 14.93
CA GLN A 74 9.04 -0.32 15.11
C GLN A 74 7.62 -0.93 15.18
N GLY A 75 7.47 -2.22 14.86
CA GLY A 75 6.22 -2.97 14.99
C GLY A 75 5.50 -3.24 13.68
N PHE A 76 6.17 -3.08 12.52
CA PHE A 76 5.55 -3.30 11.20
C PHE A 76 4.86 -4.66 11.10
N TYR A 77 5.57 -5.74 11.40
CA TYR A 77 5.03 -7.10 11.34
C TYR A 77 3.84 -7.30 12.29
N SER A 78 3.98 -6.90 13.56
CA SER A 78 2.90 -7.02 14.56
C SER A 78 1.66 -6.22 14.16
N ALA A 79 1.85 -5.01 13.59
CA ALA A 79 0.75 -4.19 13.09
C ALA A 79 0.05 -4.85 11.90
N LEU A 80 0.77 -5.51 10.99
CA LEU A 80 0.16 -6.25 9.89
C LEU A 80 -0.72 -7.40 10.38
N GLN A 81 -0.24 -8.20 11.33
CA GLN A 81 -1.02 -9.29 11.92
C GLN A 81 -2.30 -8.77 12.60
N ALA A 82 -2.18 -7.74 13.45
CA ALA A 82 -3.33 -7.16 14.12
C ALA A 82 -4.37 -6.58 13.14
N VAL A 83 -3.93 -5.91 12.08
CA VAL A 83 -4.85 -5.33 11.08
C VAL A 83 -5.47 -6.41 10.19
N PHE A 84 -4.80 -7.53 9.96
CA PHE A 84 -5.40 -8.68 9.29
C PHE A 84 -6.60 -9.22 10.08
N ASP A 85 -6.46 -9.41 11.40
CA ASP A 85 -7.56 -9.86 12.25
C ASP A 85 -8.73 -8.85 12.23
N ILE A 86 -8.43 -7.56 12.34
CA ILE A 86 -9.44 -6.49 12.25
C ILE A 86 -10.18 -6.55 10.91
N HIS A 87 -9.48 -6.75 9.80
CA HIS A 87 -10.10 -6.91 8.49
C HIS A 87 -11.06 -8.11 8.44
N GLN A 88 -10.68 -9.24 9.04
CA GLN A 88 -11.55 -10.42 9.14
C GLN A 88 -12.82 -10.15 9.95
N THR A 89 -12.78 -9.29 10.97
CA THR A 89 -14.02 -8.90 11.68
C THR A 89 -15.02 -8.20 10.76
N GLY A 90 -14.53 -7.45 9.76
CA GLY A 90 -15.37 -6.84 8.73
C GLY A 90 -16.09 -7.88 7.87
N HIS A 91 -15.39 -8.95 7.47
CA HIS A 91 -15.99 -10.09 6.77
C HIS A 91 -17.00 -10.83 7.64
N GLY A 92 -16.68 -11.08 8.92
CA GLY A 92 -17.60 -11.71 9.87
C GLY A 92 -18.90 -10.92 10.02
N ASN A 93 -18.81 -9.60 10.13
CA ASN A 93 -19.97 -8.72 10.15
C ASN A 93 -20.75 -8.73 8.83
N ALA A 94 -20.07 -8.75 7.68
CA ALA A 94 -20.75 -8.84 6.39
C ALA A 94 -21.55 -10.15 6.25
N LEU A 95 -20.96 -11.27 6.69
CA LEU A 95 -21.61 -12.58 6.70
C LEU A 95 -22.83 -12.60 7.62
N SER A 96 -22.74 -12.01 8.81
CA SER A 96 -23.87 -12.00 9.76
C SER A 96 -25.05 -11.16 9.28
N VAL A 97 -24.79 -10.12 8.48
CA VAL A 97 -25.83 -9.23 7.94
C VAL A 97 -26.43 -9.77 6.63
N GLY A 98 -25.60 -10.24 5.71
CA GLY A 98 -26.01 -10.53 4.32
C GLY A 98 -25.67 -11.93 3.82
N GLY A 99 -25.01 -12.79 4.60
CA GLY A 99 -24.59 -14.13 4.17
C GLY A 99 -23.41 -14.14 3.18
N TYR A 100 -22.86 -12.97 2.83
CA TYR A 100 -21.71 -12.80 1.93
C TYR A 100 -20.53 -12.15 2.68
N PRO A 101 -19.28 -12.40 2.27
CA PRO A 101 -18.10 -11.87 2.98
C PRO A 101 -17.89 -10.36 2.80
N ILE A 102 -18.74 -9.65 2.07
CA ILE A 102 -18.66 -8.20 1.86
C ILE A 102 -20.06 -7.59 1.93
N LEU A 103 -20.14 -6.34 2.40
CA LEU A 103 -21.42 -5.64 2.55
C LEU A 103 -21.97 -5.09 1.23
N THR A 104 -21.13 -4.93 0.21
CA THR A 104 -21.53 -4.36 -1.07
C THR A 104 -22.01 -5.42 -2.05
N GLY A 105 -23.18 -5.20 -2.63
CA GLY A 105 -23.66 -5.97 -3.78
C GLY A 105 -22.80 -5.68 -5.01
N LEU A 106 -21.73 -6.45 -5.23
CA LEU A 106 -20.83 -6.30 -6.38
C LEU A 106 -21.58 -6.24 -7.72
N THR A 107 -22.70 -6.95 -7.81
CA THR A 107 -23.59 -6.98 -8.97
C THR A 107 -24.25 -5.62 -9.25
N GLU A 108 -24.59 -4.86 -8.21
CA GLU A 108 -25.21 -3.54 -8.32
C GLU A 108 -24.17 -2.45 -8.61
N MET A 109 -22.97 -2.57 -8.02
CA MET A 109 -21.86 -1.65 -8.28
C MET A 109 -21.40 -1.70 -9.75
N LYS A 110 -21.33 -2.90 -10.35
CA LYS A 110 -20.97 -3.06 -11.77
C LYS A 110 -21.98 -2.41 -12.72
N LYS A 111 -23.28 -2.41 -12.38
CA LYS A 111 -24.33 -1.76 -13.18
C LYS A 111 -24.31 -0.23 -13.08
N SER A 112 -23.69 0.33 -12.04
CA SER A 112 -23.61 1.79 -11.82
C SER A 112 -22.41 2.47 -12.49
N GLN A 113 -21.56 1.72 -13.19
CA GLN A 113 -20.39 2.23 -13.91
C GLN A 113 -20.48 2.09 -15.45
N GLU A 114 -21.66 1.74 -15.96
CA GLU A 114 -22.05 1.85 -17.37
C GLU A 114 -22.91 3.11 -17.56
#